data_AF-A0A957YT15-F1
#
_entry.id   AF-A0A957YT15-F1
#
_cell.length_a   1.000
_cell.length_b   1.000
_cell.length_c   1.000
_cell.angle_alpha   90.00
_cell.angle_beta   90.00
_cell.angle_gamma   90.00
#
_symmetry.space_group_name_H-M   'P 1'
#
loop_
_entity.id
_entity.type
_entity.pdbx_description
1 polymer ?
#
loop_
_entity_poly.entity_id
_entity_poly.type
_entity_poly.pdbx_seq_one_letter_code
_entity_poly.pdbx_strand_id
1 'polypeptide(L)'
;MIYTVNLPPETEKKLGELVRLQMAILGYAASTTTPEQQGLIRYLEQNEYESDHAQRIVHALCRTSGDRETSVRWEQLCTFASNMDGEKYLANNVVGGMTLQAEKQRIVEAMKVDTNLIFAPTSTTGFMFFMPEVPDQLPDYLAASKAFLQAKLDAKSQQKCKFPLWLCALRNFLISYYELLGENIPGGYFTDNEKHNRQHVLTAYANANPGQYVCAICDEHSFRTIYDSHQLSDLEHYFPKSIYPHLACHPYNLLPICGSCNQIHSNKDPLWDKARSQRRMLSDIFLPYRPGSINADTVMRPPDNDAEDQSISFYVVDSSIEAEIQKKIRVLQEVYRIPDRWQEKNDEIGDHLWRRIRQFLADDLLMVDTVDSPEFLQRRLHRLLAYLSEDRGKDPLTFPTLWRLTQMLIDEVDPVADGNVPIGQSAVFQEIIHWIAADQDRVDQLDAIARDLRDKATEVKRRGRATGSQAIP
;
A
#
# COMPACT_ATOMS: atom_id res chain seq x y z
N MET A 1 3.85 1.59 7.26
CA MET A 1 2.65 0.79 6.93
C MET A 1 2.25 0.01 8.18
N ILE A 2 1.04 -0.54 8.26
CA ILE A 2 0.65 -1.40 9.39
C ILE A 2 1.28 -2.77 9.25
N TYR A 3 1.25 -3.34 8.05
CA TYR A 3 1.88 -4.62 7.73
C TYR A 3 3.05 -4.44 6.78
N THR A 4 4.10 -5.22 7.01
CA THR A 4 5.18 -5.42 6.04
C THR A 4 4.67 -6.34 4.93
N VAL A 5 4.97 -6.00 3.69
CA VAL A 5 4.58 -6.76 2.49
C VAL A 5 5.78 -6.93 1.57
N ASN A 6 5.79 -7.99 0.78
CA ASN A 6 6.85 -8.34 -0.15
C ASN A 6 6.52 -7.83 -1.54
N LEU A 7 7.52 -7.25 -2.21
CA LEU A 7 7.43 -6.93 -3.63
C LEU A 7 7.59 -8.23 -4.44
N PRO A 8 6.68 -8.56 -5.36
CA PRO A 8 6.84 -9.75 -6.20
C PRO A 8 8.05 -9.60 -7.13
N PRO A 9 8.95 -10.61 -7.21
CA PRO A 9 10.12 -10.55 -8.09
C PRO A 9 9.75 -10.33 -9.57
N GLU A 10 8.62 -10.88 -10.02
CA GLU A 10 8.14 -10.68 -11.39
C GLU A 10 7.72 -9.22 -11.63
N THR A 11 7.00 -8.62 -10.69
CA THR A 11 6.61 -7.20 -10.75
C THR A 11 7.84 -6.30 -10.76
N GLU A 12 8.81 -6.59 -9.90
CA GLU A 12 10.09 -5.89 -9.86
C GLU A 12 10.81 -5.96 -11.20
N LYS A 13 10.95 -7.16 -11.76
CA LYS A 13 11.60 -7.39 -13.05
C LYS A 13 10.90 -6.62 -14.17
N LYS A 14 9.60 -6.84 -14.36
CA LYS A 14 8.83 -6.28 -15.49
C LYS A 14 8.74 -4.78 -15.43
N LEU A 15 8.37 -4.22 -14.28
CA LEU A 15 8.27 -2.77 -14.14
C LEU A 15 9.65 -2.10 -14.10
N GLY A 16 10.69 -2.80 -13.61
CA GLY A 16 12.08 -2.36 -13.71
C GLY A 16 12.57 -2.26 -15.16
N GLU A 17 12.26 -3.24 -16.01
CA GLU A 17 12.51 -3.16 -17.46
C GLU A 17 11.81 -1.95 -18.08
N LEU A 18 10.55 -1.71 -17.72
CA LEU A 18 9.78 -0.58 -18.22
C LEU A 18 10.38 0.77 -17.82
N VAL A 19 10.79 0.94 -16.56
CA VAL A 19 11.42 2.17 -16.08
C VAL A 19 12.76 2.42 -16.78
N ARG A 20 13.59 1.38 -16.95
CA ARG A 20 14.85 1.49 -17.71
C ARG A 20 14.59 1.93 -19.15
N LEU A 21 13.58 1.34 -19.79
CA LEU A 21 13.16 1.72 -21.14
C LEU A 21 12.70 3.18 -21.23
N GLN A 22 11.87 3.64 -20.28
CA GLN A 22 11.43 5.03 -20.21
C GLN A 22 12.62 5.99 -20.14
N MET A 23 13.60 5.71 -19.29
CA MET A 23 14.79 6.54 -19.14
C MET A 23 15.68 6.52 -20.39
N ALA A 24 15.82 5.37 -21.05
CA ALA A 24 16.57 5.27 -22.30
C ALA A 24 15.92 6.11 -23.42
N ILE A 25 14.60 6.00 -23.60
CA ILE A 25 13.84 6.79 -24.60
C ILE A 25 13.92 8.30 -24.31
N LEU A 26 13.82 8.69 -23.04
CA LEU A 26 13.98 10.08 -22.63
C LEU A 26 15.41 10.59 -22.82
N GLY A 27 16.42 9.76 -22.58
CA GLY A 27 17.82 10.09 -22.87
C GLY A 27 18.04 10.37 -24.35
N TYR A 28 17.47 9.53 -25.23
CA TYR A 28 17.46 9.80 -26.67
C TYR A 28 16.82 11.14 -26.99
N ALA A 29 15.61 11.39 -26.48
CA ALA A 29 14.88 12.63 -26.76
C ALA A 29 15.55 13.88 -26.16
N ALA A 30 16.28 13.76 -25.05
CA ALA A 30 17.09 14.84 -24.52
C ALA A 30 18.34 15.11 -25.38
N SER A 31 18.82 14.11 -26.13
CA SER A 31 20.02 14.21 -26.97
C SER A 31 19.76 14.78 -28.38
N THR A 32 18.50 14.97 -28.79
CA THR A 32 18.14 15.44 -30.13
C THR A 32 17.01 16.48 -30.09
N THR A 33 16.94 17.35 -31.11
CA THR A 33 15.82 18.29 -31.29
C THR A 33 14.72 17.73 -32.19
N THR A 34 15.03 16.71 -33.00
CA THR A 34 14.13 16.10 -33.98
C THR A 34 14.24 14.58 -33.87
N PRO A 35 13.45 13.95 -32.98
CA PRO A 35 13.43 12.49 -32.85
C PRO A 35 13.02 11.81 -34.15
N GLU A 36 13.77 10.79 -34.54
CA GLU A 36 13.50 9.95 -35.71
C GLU A 36 13.42 8.49 -35.26
N GLN A 37 12.53 7.70 -35.86
CA GLN A 37 12.35 6.29 -35.51
C GLN A 37 13.65 5.48 -35.67
N GLN A 38 14.33 5.63 -36.81
CA GLN A 38 15.61 4.96 -37.07
C GLN A 38 16.75 5.48 -36.16
N GLY A 39 16.67 6.75 -35.76
CA GLY A 39 17.59 7.32 -34.77
C GLY A 39 17.41 6.66 -33.41
N LEU A 40 16.16 6.50 -32.95
CA LEU A 40 15.85 5.84 -31.69
C LEU A 40 16.24 4.35 -31.70
N ILE A 41 16.01 3.63 -32.80
CA ILE A 41 16.46 2.22 -32.94
C ILE A 41 17.97 2.12 -32.71
N ARG A 42 18.76 2.92 -33.44
CA ARG A 42 20.23 2.93 -33.29
C ARG A 42 20.66 3.32 -31.88
N TYR A 43 19.98 4.27 -31.26
CA TYR A 43 20.27 4.68 -29.88
C TYR A 43 20.00 3.53 -28.89
N LEU A 44 18.88 2.81 -29.03
CA LEU A 44 18.56 1.67 -28.16
C LEU A 44 19.57 0.52 -28.35
N GLU A 45 19.98 0.23 -29.59
CA GLU A 45 21.02 -0.76 -29.89
C GLU A 45 22.35 -0.41 -29.22
N GLN A 46 22.72 0.88 -29.18
CA GLN A 46 23.90 1.37 -28.47
C GLN A 46 23.79 1.28 -26.94
N ASN A 47 22.56 1.18 -26.41
CA ASN A 47 22.26 1.04 -24.99
C ASN A 47 21.85 -0.40 -24.65
N GLU A 48 22.45 -1.38 -25.32
CA GLU A 48 22.36 -2.82 -25.00
C GLU A 48 20.98 -3.47 -25.25
N TYR A 49 20.10 -2.82 -26.03
CA TYR A 49 18.89 -3.48 -26.51
C TYR A 49 19.18 -4.28 -27.79
N GLU A 50 18.79 -5.55 -27.84
CA GLU A 50 18.86 -6.35 -29.06
C GLU A 50 18.13 -5.67 -30.23
N SER A 51 18.66 -5.75 -31.45
CA SER A 51 18.11 -5.03 -32.62
C SER A 51 16.62 -5.33 -32.84
N ASP A 52 16.23 -6.60 -32.77
CA ASP A 52 14.82 -7.00 -32.88
C ASP A 52 13.96 -6.42 -31.75
N HIS A 53 14.48 -6.32 -30.53
CA HIS A 53 13.78 -5.71 -29.39
C HIS A 53 13.64 -4.20 -29.58
N ALA A 54 14.71 -3.50 -29.98
CA ALA A 54 14.68 -2.08 -30.28
C ALA A 54 13.64 -1.74 -31.38
N GLN A 55 13.58 -2.55 -32.44
CA GLN A 55 12.56 -2.39 -33.48
C GLN A 55 11.14 -2.58 -32.94
N ARG A 56 10.90 -3.60 -32.11
CA ARG A 56 9.58 -3.83 -31.47
C ARG A 56 9.18 -2.68 -30.57
N ILE A 57 10.11 -2.14 -29.77
CA ILE A 57 9.90 -0.98 -28.90
C ILE A 57 9.44 0.21 -29.73
N VAL A 58 10.22 0.59 -30.76
CA VAL A 58 9.92 1.78 -31.57
C VAL A 58 8.61 1.60 -32.33
N HIS A 59 8.36 0.42 -32.88
CA HIS A 59 7.09 0.13 -33.50
C HIS A 59 5.91 0.18 -32.52
N ALA A 60 6.04 -0.30 -31.28
CA ALA A 60 4.99 -0.19 -30.25
C ALA A 60 4.79 1.26 -29.77
N LEU A 61 5.85 2.06 -29.75
CA LEU A 61 5.80 3.48 -29.41
C LEU A 61 5.18 4.34 -30.52
N CYS A 62 5.42 3.99 -31.79
CA CYS A 62 5.05 4.78 -32.96
C CYS A 62 3.83 4.26 -33.73
N ARG A 63 3.27 3.09 -33.38
CA ARG A 63 2.14 2.49 -34.11
C ARG A 63 0.97 3.46 -34.26
N THR A 64 0.71 3.87 -35.50
CA THR A 64 -0.34 4.82 -35.93
C THR A 64 -1.63 4.12 -36.41
N SER A 65 -1.89 2.89 -36.01
CA SER A 65 -3.03 2.13 -36.55
C SER A 65 -4.33 2.45 -35.81
N GLY A 66 -5.05 3.49 -36.27
CA GLY A 66 -6.47 3.74 -35.97
C GLY A 66 -6.84 4.13 -34.54
N ASP A 67 -5.94 3.94 -33.58
CA ASP A 67 -6.13 4.24 -32.18
C ASP A 67 -5.52 5.61 -31.86
N ARG A 68 -6.32 6.57 -31.40
CA ARG A 68 -5.88 7.95 -31.17
C ARG A 68 -4.77 8.03 -30.11
N GLU A 69 -4.64 7.03 -29.26
CA GLU A 69 -3.85 7.07 -28.03
C GLU A 69 -2.37 6.70 -28.21
N THR A 70 -2.01 5.80 -29.15
CA THR A 70 -0.60 5.46 -29.44
C THR A 70 0.14 6.60 -30.16
N SER A 71 -0.57 7.41 -30.96
CA SER A 71 0.00 8.61 -31.59
C SER A 71 0.46 9.65 -30.57
N VAL A 72 -0.17 9.69 -29.39
CA VAL A 72 0.05 10.71 -28.37
C VAL A 72 1.41 10.56 -27.68
N ARG A 73 1.90 9.33 -27.48
CA ARG A 73 3.19 9.07 -26.80
C ARG A 73 4.40 9.54 -27.62
N TRP A 74 4.42 9.22 -28.90
CA TRP A 74 5.48 9.70 -29.80
C TRP A 74 5.44 11.23 -29.92
N GLU A 75 4.24 11.83 -30.02
CA GLU A 75 4.07 13.28 -30.06
C GLU A 75 4.57 13.96 -28.78
N GLN A 76 4.28 13.40 -27.60
CA GLN A 76 4.83 13.88 -26.33
C GLN A 76 6.36 13.80 -26.32
N LEU A 77 6.94 12.71 -26.81
CA LEU A 77 8.39 12.57 -26.92
C LEU A 77 9.01 13.61 -27.85
N CYS A 78 8.41 13.82 -29.03
CA CYS A 78 8.82 14.87 -29.97
C CYS A 78 8.70 16.27 -29.36
N THR A 79 7.63 16.53 -28.63
CA THR A 79 7.41 17.81 -27.93
C THR A 79 8.46 18.03 -26.84
N PHE A 80 8.79 16.99 -26.06
CA PHE A 80 9.86 17.02 -25.07
C PHE A 80 11.22 17.28 -25.72
N ALA A 81 11.53 16.63 -26.85
CA ALA A 81 12.78 16.82 -27.59
C ALA A 81 12.88 18.23 -28.20
N SER A 82 11.77 18.79 -28.68
CA SER A 82 11.74 20.10 -29.31
C SER A 82 12.22 21.21 -28.35
N ASN A 83 12.85 22.25 -28.91
CA ASN A 83 13.25 23.43 -28.14
C ASN A 83 12.12 24.46 -27.98
N MET A 84 10.88 24.11 -28.36
CA MET A 84 9.76 25.03 -28.31
C MET A 84 9.51 25.51 -26.88
N ASP A 85 9.47 26.83 -26.70
CA ASP A 85 9.27 27.57 -25.43
C ASP A 85 10.30 27.32 -24.31
N GLY A 86 11.22 26.35 -24.46
CA GLY A 86 12.17 25.99 -23.42
C GLY A 86 13.31 27.01 -23.24
N GLU A 87 13.79 27.63 -24.31
CA GLU A 87 14.85 28.64 -24.24
C GLU A 87 14.41 29.90 -23.48
N LYS A 88 13.16 30.33 -23.68
CA LYS A 88 12.55 31.44 -22.92
C LYS A 88 12.39 31.10 -21.44
N TYR A 89 12.13 29.84 -21.11
CA TYR A 89 12.02 29.39 -19.72
C TYR A 89 13.39 29.43 -19.01
N LEU A 90 14.45 28.92 -19.65
CA LEU A 90 15.79 28.88 -19.06
C LEU A 90 16.38 30.26 -18.81
N ALA A 91 16.18 31.19 -19.75
CA ALA A 91 16.66 32.57 -19.64
C ALA A 91 16.17 33.25 -18.35
N ASN A 92 15.02 32.81 -17.82
CA ASN A 92 14.40 33.39 -16.63
C ASN A 92 14.64 32.58 -15.35
N ASN A 93 15.10 31.33 -15.42
CA ASN A 93 15.05 30.40 -14.28
C ASN A 93 16.34 29.61 -14.01
N VAL A 94 17.30 29.58 -14.95
CA VAL A 94 18.54 28.80 -14.76
C VAL A 94 19.74 29.72 -14.63
N VAL A 95 20.37 29.67 -13.44
CA VAL A 95 21.61 30.36 -13.13
C VAL A 95 22.76 29.61 -13.81
N GLY A 96 23.46 30.23 -14.76
CA GLY A 96 24.78 29.73 -15.22
C GLY A 96 24.93 29.30 -16.69
N GLY A 97 24.12 29.81 -17.64
CA GLY A 97 24.42 29.65 -19.07
C GLY A 97 24.27 28.21 -19.62
N MET A 98 23.56 27.33 -18.90
CA MET A 98 23.26 25.97 -19.35
C MET A 98 22.31 25.97 -20.56
N THR A 99 22.59 25.14 -21.56
CA THR A 99 21.68 24.97 -22.71
C THR A 99 20.44 24.15 -22.32
N LEU A 100 19.34 24.30 -23.07
CA LEU A 100 18.13 23.49 -22.83
C LEU A 100 18.36 22.00 -22.95
N GLN A 101 19.21 21.62 -23.88
CA GLN A 101 19.62 20.24 -24.07
C GLN A 101 20.36 19.71 -22.83
N ALA A 102 21.30 20.48 -22.29
CA ALA A 102 22.02 20.11 -21.08
C ALA A 102 21.09 20.03 -19.85
N GLU A 103 20.11 20.93 -19.73
CA GLU A 103 19.13 20.87 -18.64
C GLU A 103 18.20 19.65 -18.76
N LYS A 104 17.70 19.34 -19.96
CA LYS A 104 16.92 18.12 -20.22
C LYS A 104 17.72 16.88 -19.87
N GLN A 105 18.98 16.81 -20.30
CA GLN A 105 19.87 15.69 -19.98
C GLN A 105 20.10 15.58 -18.47
N ARG A 106 20.34 16.70 -17.78
CA ARG A 106 20.51 16.73 -16.31
C ARG A 106 19.26 16.24 -15.60
N ILE A 107 18.07 16.64 -16.06
CA ILE A 107 16.79 16.18 -15.50
C ILE A 107 16.60 14.68 -15.73
N VAL A 108 16.83 14.19 -16.94
CA VAL A 108 16.71 12.75 -17.25
C VAL A 108 17.71 11.94 -16.45
N GLU A 109 18.95 12.40 -16.34
CA GLU A 109 19.98 11.74 -15.52
C GLU A 109 19.58 11.72 -14.05
N ALA A 110 19.10 12.84 -13.52
CA ALA A 110 18.60 12.90 -12.17
C ALA A 110 17.43 11.92 -11.96
N MET A 111 16.51 11.77 -12.93
CA MET A 111 15.40 10.83 -12.85
C MET A 111 15.79 9.36 -12.89
N LYS A 112 17.00 9.00 -13.33
CA LYS A 112 17.47 7.62 -13.29
C LYS A 112 17.54 7.21 -11.83
N VAL A 113 16.53 6.46 -11.41
CA VAL A 113 16.49 5.88 -10.09
C VAL A 113 17.57 4.81 -10.08
N ASP A 114 18.61 5.02 -9.28
CA ASP A 114 19.40 3.88 -8.84
C ASP A 114 18.47 3.02 -7.98
N THR A 115 18.00 1.91 -8.55
CA THR A 115 17.12 0.97 -7.85
C THR A 115 17.75 0.53 -6.54
N ASN A 116 19.09 0.54 -6.43
CA ASN A 116 19.79 0.23 -5.19
C ASN A 116 19.56 1.27 -4.09
N LEU A 117 19.28 2.53 -4.40
CA LEU A 117 19.00 3.59 -3.40
C LEU A 117 17.60 3.44 -2.78
N ILE A 118 16.63 2.91 -3.53
CA ILE A 118 15.34 2.48 -2.98
C ILE A 118 15.46 1.11 -2.30
N PHE A 119 16.47 0.31 -2.65
CA PHE A 119 16.62 -1.07 -2.18
C PHE A 119 17.51 -1.27 -0.95
N ALA A 120 18.50 -0.40 -0.67
CA ALA A 120 19.61 -0.67 0.25
C ALA A 120 19.15 -1.50 1.48
N PRO A 121 19.37 -2.83 1.47
CA PRO A 121 18.86 -3.69 2.50
C PRO A 121 19.55 -3.31 3.80
N THR A 122 18.77 -3.12 4.86
CA THR A 122 19.30 -3.26 6.22
C THR A 122 19.83 -4.70 6.28
N SER A 123 21.15 -4.84 6.30
CA SER A 123 21.86 -6.12 6.25
C SER A 123 21.14 -7.20 7.06
N THR A 124 20.89 -8.35 6.43
CA THR A 124 20.27 -9.56 7.02
C THR A 124 21.09 -10.22 8.13
N THR A 125 22.24 -9.67 8.50
CA THR A 125 22.94 -10.06 9.72
C THR A 125 22.32 -9.32 10.89
N GLY A 126 21.49 -10.05 11.65
CA GLY A 126 20.98 -9.61 12.93
C GLY A 126 22.13 -9.28 13.88
N PHE A 127 22.53 -8.01 13.88
CA PHE A 127 23.16 -7.28 14.97
C PHE A 127 23.12 -5.81 14.55
N MET A 128 22.31 -5.04 15.27
CA MET A 128 22.46 -3.62 15.57
C MET A 128 23.41 -2.77 14.68
N PHE A 129 22.82 -1.70 14.12
CA PHE A 129 23.48 -0.48 13.64
C PHE A 129 24.50 -0.67 12.52
N PHE A 130 24.05 -0.54 11.26
CA PHE A 130 24.63 0.40 10.29
C PHE A 130 23.69 0.34 9.07
N MET A 131 22.64 1.16 9.09
CA MET A 131 22.12 1.63 7.80
C MET A 131 23.31 2.33 7.13
N PRO A 132 23.71 2.00 5.88
CA PRO A 132 24.55 2.93 5.15
C PRO A 132 23.81 4.26 5.20
N GLU A 133 24.48 5.30 5.72
CA GLU A 133 23.92 6.63 5.89
C GLU A 133 23.13 6.98 4.62
N VAL A 134 21.80 6.93 4.71
CA VAL A 134 20.97 7.48 3.65
C VAL A 134 21.36 8.94 3.63
N PRO A 135 21.91 9.46 2.53
CA PRO A 135 22.52 10.79 2.54
C PRO A 135 21.58 11.82 3.17
N ASP A 136 22.14 12.79 3.89
CA ASP A 136 21.39 13.94 4.46
C ASP A 136 20.61 14.75 3.40
N GLN A 137 20.83 14.43 2.12
CA GLN A 137 20.17 15.02 0.96
C GLN A 137 19.25 14.00 0.30
N LEU A 138 18.07 14.46 -0.11
CA LEU A 138 17.18 13.68 -0.96
C LEU A 138 17.96 13.19 -2.20
N PRO A 139 17.89 11.90 -2.55
CA PRO A 139 18.46 11.40 -3.79
C PRO A 139 18.08 12.28 -5.00
N ASP A 140 19.00 12.40 -5.95
CA ASP A 140 18.85 13.30 -7.11
C ASP A 140 17.54 13.06 -7.89
N TYR A 141 17.05 11.83 -7.95
CA TYR A 141 15.76 11.51 -8.59
C TYR A 141 14.56 12.10 -7.86
N LEU A 142 14.59 12.15 -6.53
CA LEU A 142 13.57 12.85 -5.76
C LEU A 142 13.77 14.36 -5.86
N ALA A 143 15.00 14.85 -6.00
CA ALA A 143 15.27 16.25 -6.28
C ALA A 143 14.79 16.66 -7.69
N ALA A 144 14.78 15.76 -8.67
CA ALA A 144 14.23 16.01 -10.02
C ALA A 144 12.73 16.37 -9.97
N SER A 145 11.99 15.87 -8.97
CA SER A 145 10.60 16.28 -8.72
C SER A 145 10.45 17.76 -8.37
N LYS A 146 11.51 18.40 -7.85
CA LYS A 146 11.53 19.84 -7.53
C LYS A 146 11.25 20.68 -8.77
N ALA A 147 11.69 20.26 -9.96
CA ALA A 147 11.36 20.94 -11.21
C ALA A 147 9.85 20.94 -11.49
N PHE A 148 9.16 19.82 -11.19
CA PHE A 148 7.70 19.74 -11.32
C PHE A 148 6.95 20.46 -10.17
N LEU A 149 7.50 20.45 -8.97
CA LEU A 149 6.92 21.08 -7.78
C LEU A 149 7.04 22.60 -7.78
N GLN A 150 8.22 23.13 -8.14
CA GLN A 150 8.46 24.57 -8.21
C GLN A 150 7.47 25.23 -9.20
N ALA A 151 7.32 24.64 -10.38
CA ALA A 151 6.35 25.09 -11.37
C ALA A 151 4.88 25.01 -10.91
N LYS A 152 4.54 24.13 -9.95
CA LYS A 152 3.20 24.05 -9.32
C LYS A 152 3.01 25.09 -8.22
N LEU A 153 4.07 25.43 -7.47
CA LEU A 153 4.04 26.46 -6.43
C LEU A 153 3.88 27.87 -7.03
N ASP A 154 4.58 28.15 -8.13
CA ASP A 154 4.47 29.43 -8.86
C ASP A 154 3.06 29.64 -9.47
N ALA A 155 2.29 28.55 -9.68
CA ALA A 155 0.91 28.62 -10.18
C ALA A 155 -0.12 29.00 -9.11
N LYS A 156 0.20 28.89 -7.81
CA LYS A 156 -0.70 29.32 -6.71
C LYS A 156 -0.64 30.82 -6.45
N SER A 157 0.44 31.51 -6.84
CA SER A 157 0.56 32.96 -6.80
C SER A 157 -0.09 33.62 -8.02
N GLN A 158 -1.42 33.48 -8.16
CA GLN A 158 -2.36 34.21 -9.05
C GLN A 158 -2.03 34.44 -10.55
N GLN A 159 -0.86 34.08 -11.05
CA GLN A 159 -0.50 34.13 -12.46
C GLN A 159 -0.42 32.68 -12.93
N LYS A 160 -1.26 32.32 -13.92
CA LYS A 160 -1.34 30.98 -14.55
C LYS A 160 0.05 30.51 -15.01
N CYS A 161 0.84 29.94 -14.12
CA CYS A 161 2.11 29.35 -14.49
C CYS A 161 1.81 27.99 -15.11
N LYS A 162 1.53 28.02 -16.43
CA LYS A 162 1.52 26.83 -17.26
C LYS A 162 2.96 26.33 -17.29
N PHE A 163 3.20 25.07 -16.90
CA PHE A 163 4.47 24.41 -17.16
C PHE A 163 4.90 24.67 -18.62
N PRO A 164 6.19 24.87 -18.90
CA PRO A 164 6.71 24.82 -20.25
C PRO A 164 6.20 23.58 -20.98
N LEU A 165 5.86 23.73 -22.25
CA LEU A 165 5.23 22.65 -23.03
C LEU A 165 6.04 21.35 -22.98
N TRP A 166 7.37 21.44 -23.03
CA TRP A 166 8.27 20.28 -22.94
C TRP A 166 8.22 19.57 -21.58
N LEU A 167 8.00 20.28 -20.47
CA LEU A 167 7.82 19.67 -19.14
C LEU A 167 6.44 19.01 -18.99
N CYS A 168 5.39 19.62 -19.55
CA CYS A 168 4.08 18.96 -19.69
C CYS A 168 4.21 17.67 -20.50
N ALA A 169 4.93 17.71 -21.62
CA ALA A 169 5.12 16.56 -22.48
C ALA A 169 5.92 15.46 -21.79
N LEU A 170 7.00 15.79 -21.07
CA LEU A 170 7.75 14.86 -20.23
C LEU A 170 6.85 14.18 -19.18
N ARG A 171 6.07 14.98 -18.44
CA ARG A 171 5.14 14.45 -17.42
C ARG A 171 4.12 13.49 -18.03
N ASN A 172 3.49 13.89 -19.13
CA ASN A 172 2.44 13.11 -19.77
C ASN A 172 3.02 11.82 -20.39
N PHE A 173 4.22 11.90 -20.98
CA PHE A 173 4.96 10.74 -21.47
C PHE A 173 5.16 9.71 -20.36
N LEU A 174 5.68 10.13 -19.21
CA LEU A 174 5.91 9.22 -18.07
C LEU A 174 4.61 8.60 -17.53
N ILE A 175 3.54 9.40 -17.39
CA ILE A 175 2.25 8.93 -16.88
C ILE A 175 1.56 7.96 -17.85
N SER A 176 1.71 8.15 -19.16
CA SER A 176 1.04 7.32 -20.17
C SER A 176 1.39 5.84 -20.07
N TYR A 177 2.60 5.50 -19.61
CA TYR A 177 2.99 4.11 -19.39
C TYR A 177 2.24 3.46 -18.23
N TYR A 178 1.88 4.23 -17.20
CA TYR A 178 1.02 3.73 -16.12
C TYR A 178 -0.41 3.54 -16.64
N GLU A 179 -0.88 4.39 -17.54
CA GLU A 179 -2.20 4.22 -18.18
C GLU A 179 -2.23 2.93 -19.00
N LEU A 180 -1.15 2.62 -19.74
CA LEU A 180 -0.98 1.33 -20.42
C LEU A 180 -1.01 0.13 -19.46
N LEU A 181 -0.57 0.29 -18.20
CA LEU A 181 -0.69 -0.78 -17.22
C LEU A 181 -2.16 -1.12 -16.95
N GLY A 182 -3.08 -0.14 -17.04
CA GLY A 182 -4.52 -0.37 -16.91
C GLY A 182 -5.14 -1.10 -18.10
N GLU A 183 -4.62 -0.89 -19.31
CA GLU A 183 -5.24 -1.36 -20.56
C GLU A 183 -4.59 -2.62 -21.12
N ASN A 184 -3.26 -2.65 -21.18
CA ASN A 184 -2.33 -3.75 -21.48
C ASN A 184 -1.04 -3.16 -22.07
N ILE A 185 0.08 -3.32 -21.38
CA ILE A 185 1.39 -2.94 -21.89
C ILE A 185 1.77 -3.91 -23.02
N PRO A 186 2.11 -3.41 -24.23
CA PRO A 186 2.55 -4.26 -25.33
C PRO A 186 3.76 -5.10 -24.95
N GLY A 187 3.74 -6.37 -25.35
CA GLY A 187 4.86 -7.30 -25.13
C GLY A 187 6.19 -6.79 -25.70
N GLY A 188 6.14 -6.01 -26.78
CA GLY A 188 7.33 -5.44 -27.41
C GLY A 188 8.15 -4.48 -26.53
N TYR A 189 7.68 -4.10 -25.34
CA TYR A 189 8.47 -3.36 -24.34
C TYR A 189 9.27 -4.23 -23.39
N PHE A 190 9.03 -5.54 -23.39
CA PHE A 190 9.66 -6.50 -22.48
C PHE A 190 10.56 -7.46 -23.25
N THR A 191 11.60 -7.92 -22.56
CA THR A 191 12.60 -8.85 -23.11
C THR A 191 11.99 -10.17 -23.56
N ASP A 192 11.02 -10.71 -22.82
CA ASP A 192 10.30 -11.95 -23.13
C ASP A 192 9.13 -11.78 -24.09
N ASN A 193 8.86 -10.56 -24.56
CA ASN A 193 7.78 -10.23 -25.48
C ASN A 193 6.36 -10.55 -24.96
N GLU A 194 6.20 -10.75 -23.65
CA GLU A 194 4.89 -11.01 -23.04
C GLU A 194 4.19 -9.72 -22.64
N LYS A 195 2.88 -9.66 -22.86
CA LYS A 195 2.07 -8.52 -22.40
C LYS A 195 2.05 -8.47 -20.88
N HIS A 196 2.00 -7.26 -20.33
CA HIS A 196 1.90 -7.04 -18.89
C HIS A 196 0.82 -6.01 -18.57
N ASN A 197 0.13 -6.15 -17.46
CA ASN A 197 -1.00 -5.28 -17.10
C ASN A 197 -1.21 -5.28 -15.58
N ARG A 198 -2.17 -4.48 -15.11
CA ARG A 198 -2.52 -4.35 -13.69
C ARG A 198 -2.88 -5.70 -13.05
N GLN A 199 -3.60 -6.56 -13.77
CA GLN A 199 -4.01 -7.87 -13.24
C GLN A 199 -2.80 -8.75 -12.95
N HIS A 200 -1.76 -8.72 -13.80
CA HIS A 200 -0.50 -9.42 -13.53
C HIS A 200 0.17 -8.92 -12.24
N VAL A 201 0.21 -7.59 -12.03
CA VAL A 201 0.75 -6.99 -10.79
C VAL A 201 -0.05 -7.44 -9.56
N LEU A 202 -1.39 -7.40 -9.62
CA LEU A 202 -2.25 -7.80 -8.50
C LEU A 202 -2.14 -9.30 -8.18
N THR A 203 -2.09 -10.15 -9.21
CA THR A 203 -1.89 -11.60 -9.05
C THR A 203 -0.52 -11.91 -8.46
N ALA A 204 0.55 -11.29 -8.97
CA ALA A 204 1.89 -11.47 -8.43
C ALA A 204 1.97 -11.01 -6.96
N TYR A 205 1.34 -9.88 -6.62
CA TYR A 205 1.27 -9.37 -5.25
C TYR A 205 0.55 -10.35 -4.31
N ALA A 206 -0.58 -10.90 -4.74
CA ALA A 206 -1.31 -11.93 -4.00
C ALA A 206 -0.44 -13.13 -3.66
N ASN A 207 0.33 -13.60 -4.64
CA ASN A 207 1.16 -14.80 -4.51
C ASN A 207 2.37 -14.55 -3.62
N ALA A 208 2.96 -13.35 -3.67
CA ALA A 208 4.10 -12.97 -2.83
C ALA A 208 3.72 -12.65 -1.37
N ASN A 209 2.43 -12.42 -1.10
CA ASN A 209 1.91 -12.04 0.21
C ASN A 209 0.76 -12.96 0.66
N PRO A 210 1.02 -14.28 0.81
CA PRO A 210 -0.02 -15.22 1.22
C PRO A 210 -0.58 -14.85 2.59
N GLY A 211 -1.91 -14.87 2.73
CA GLY A 211 -2.58 -14.46 3.96
C GLY A 211 -2.76 -12.95 4.14
N GLN A 212 -2.19 -12.11 3.28
CA GLN A 212 -2.60 -10.71 3.22
C GLN A 212 -3.91 -10.64 2.42
N TYR A 213 -5.03 -10.36 3.09
CA TYR A 213 -6.35 -10.12 2.50
C TYR A 213 -6.85 -8.70 2.79
N VAL A 214 -6.39 -8.11 3.87
CA VAL A 214 -6.72 -6.75 4.30
C VAL A 214 -5.66 -5.77 3.77
N CYS A 215 -5.98 -4.47 3.69
CA CYS A 215 -5.06 -3.44 3.27
C CYS A 215 -3.88 -3.30 4.24
N ALA A 216 -2.66 -3.35 3.70
CA ALA A 216 -1.40 -3.18 4.45
C ALA A 216 -1.24 -1.81 5.14
N ILE A 217 -2.06 -0.82 4.75
CA ILE A 217 -2.00 0.55 5.25
C ILE A 217 -2.97 0.81 6.40
N CYS A 218 -4.21 0.32 6.33
CA CYS A 218 -5.22 0.63 7.34
C CYS A 218 -5.72 -0.55 8.15
N ASP A 219 -5.37 -1.77 7.76
CA ASP A 219 -5.89 -2.99 8.40
C ASP A 219 -7.42 -2.99 8.56
N GLU A 220 -8.16 -2.40 7.64
CA GLU A 220 -9.61 -2.27 7.81
C GLU A 220 -10.35 -2.90 6.63
N HIS A 221 -10.03 -2.46 5.42
CA HIS A 221 -10.72 -2.91 4.23
C HIS A 221 -9.87 -3.92 3.47
N SER A 222 -10.51 -4.83 2.73
CA SER A 222 -9.80 -5.64 1.75
C SER A 222 -9.03 -4.74 0.78
N PHE A 223 -7.79 -5.11 0.42
CA PHE A 223 -7.07 -4.38 -0.62
C PHE A 223 -7.62 -4.65 -2.02
N ARG A 224 -8.41 -5.72 -2.20
CA ARG A 224 -9.01 -6.07 -3.50
C ARG A 224 -10.43 -6.62 -3.37
N THR A 225 -11.18 -6.55 -4.45
CA THR A 225 -12.41 -7.31 -4.65
C THR A 225 -12.16 -8.35 -5.74
N ILE A 226 -12.63 -9.57 -5.55
CA ILE A 226 -12.55 -10.63 -6.58
C ILE A 226 -13.93 -10.78 -7.21
N TYR A 227 -14.02 -10.63 -8.52
CA TYR A 227 -15.25 -10.80 -9.30
C TYR A 227 -14.93 -11.54 -10.60
N ASP A 228 -15.61 -12.65 -10.86
CA ASP A 228 -15.40 -13.47 -12.07
C ASP A 228 -13.92 -13.75 -12.39
N SER A 229 -13.17 -14.21 -11.38
CA SER A 229 -11.71 -14.43 -11.44
C SER A 229 -10.84 -13.19 -11.71
N HIS A 230 -11.42 -12.00 -11.79
CA HIS A 230 -10.70 -10.72 -11.91
C HIS A 230 -10.50 -10.08 -10.54
N GLN A 231 -9.35 -9.44 -10.34
CA GLN A 231 -9.04 -8.68 -9.14
C GLN A 231 -9.24 -7.19 -9.42
N LEU A 232 -10.17 -6.58 -8.70
CA LEU A 232 -10.41 -5.14 -8.71
C LEU A 232 -9.69 -4.55 -7.50
N SER A 233 -8.62 -3.79 -7.77
CA SER A 233 -7.86 -3.04 -6.78
C SER A 233 -7.24 -1.85 -7.47
N ASP A 234 -7.10 -0.76 -6.73
CA ASP A 234 -6.23 0.33 -7.13
C ASP A 234 -4.77 -0.06 -6.88
N LEU A 235 -3.87 0.46 -7.73
CA LEU A 235 -2.44 0.49 -7.44
C LEU A 235 -2.12 1.91 -6.97
N GLU A 236 -1.90 2.05 -5.67
CA GLU A 236 -1.50 3.30 -5.06
C GLU A 236 -0.11 3.69 -5.54
N HIS A 237 0.08 4.99 -5.75
CA HIS A 237 1.39 5.59 -5.96
C HIS A 237 1.84 6.24 -4.66
N TYR A 238 2.61 5.52 -3.84
CA TYR A 238 3.04 6.03 -2.53
C TYR A 238 3.70 7.42 -2.62
N PHE A 239 4.50 7.62 -3.66
CA PHE A 239 4.88 8.92 -4.19
C PHE A 239 3.92 9.29 -5.32
N PRO A 240 3.02 10.29 -5.14
CA PRO A 240 1.97 10.57 -6.11
C PRO A 240 2.51 10.87 -7.50
N LYS A 241 2.00 10.22 -8.54
CA LYS A 241 2.40 10.46 -9.95
C LYS A 241 2.21 11.91 -10.42
N SER A 242 1.34 12.68 -9.75
CA SER A 242 1.15 14.11 -10.04
C SER A 242 2.32 14.99 -9.56
N ILE A 243 3.19 14.46 -8.71
CA ILE A 243 4.37 15.10 -8.14
C ILE A 243 5.65 14.40 -8.62
N TYR A 244 5.63 13.07 -8.63
CA TYR A 244 6.74 12.19 -9.00
C TYR A 244 6.39 11.34 -10.24
N PRO A 245 6.18 11.94 -11.43
CA PRO A 245 5.73 11.19 -12.61
C PRO A 245 6.74 10.11 -13.05
N HIS A 246 8.03 10.30 -12.81
CA HIS A 246 9.07 9.31 -13.12
C HIS A 246 8.99 8.05 -12.24
N LEU A 247 8.28 8.12 -11.11
CA LEU A 247 8.00 6.96 -10.25
C LEU A 247 6.64 6.31 -10.57
N ALA A 248 5.91 6.78 -11.58
CA ALA A 248 4.56 6.29 -11.87
C ALA A 248 4.51 4.77 -12.16
N CYS A 249 5.53 4.24 -12.81
CA CYS A 249 5.67 2.81 -13.09
C CYS A 249 6.71 2.11 -12.20
N HIS A 250 7.30 2.81 -11.23
CA HIS A 250 8.36 2.22 -10.42
C HIS A 250 7.77 1.14 -9.50
N PRO A 251 8.32 -0.10 -9.48
CA PRO A 251 7.68 -1.21 -8.76
C PRO A 251 7.53 -0.94 -7.26
N TYR A 252 8.55 -0.33 -6.64
CA TYR A 252 8.52 0.06 -5.22
C TYR A 252 7.57 1.23 -4.91
N ASN A 253 7.03 1.90 -5.93
CA ASN A 253 6.07 2.98 -5.75
C ASN A 253 4.62 2.51 -5.89
N LEU A 254 4.40 1.31 -6.44
CA LEU A 254 3.07 0.78 -6.72
C LEU A 254 2.66 -0.25 -5.66
N LEU A 255 1.62 0.08 -4.89
CA LEU A 255 1.14 -0.77 -3.79
C LEU A 255 -0.36 -1.06 -3.94
N PRO A 256 -0.78 -2.34 -4.01
CA PRO A 256 -2.20 -2.70 -3.92
C PRO A 256 -2.77 -2.35 -2.54
N ILE A 257 -3.73 -1.42 -2.50
CA ILE A 257 -4.40 -0.98 -1.27
C ILE A 257 -5.90 -0.79 -1.51
N CYS A 258 -6.66 -0.63 -0.42
CA CYS A 258 -8.08 -0.36 -0.53
C CYS A 258 -8.36 1.05 -1.10
N GLY A 259 -9.49 1.19 -1.78
CA GLY A 259 -9.89 2.47 -2.39
C GLY A 259 -10.03 3.62 -1.39
N SER A 260 -10.44 3.34 -0.15
CA SER A 260 -10.52 4.35 0.92
C SER A 260 -9.15 4.96 1.23
N CYS A 261 -8.11 4.13 1.40
CA CYS A 261 -6.75 4.63 1.63
C CYS A 261 -6.22 5.40 0.42
N ASN A 262 -6.46 4.90 -0.80
CA ASN A 262 -6.05 5.56 -2.04
C ASN A 262 -6.69 6.95 -2.19
N GLN A 263 -7.97 7.07 -1.86
CA GLN A 263 -8.69 8.34 -1.90
C GLN A 263 -8.18 9.33 -0.85
N ILE A 264 -7.88 8.87 0.38
CA ILE A 264 -7.37 9.72 1.46
C ILE A 264 -5.93 10.19 1.16
N HIS A 265 -5.11 9.31 0.58
CA HIS A 265 -3.77 9.62 0.11
C HIS A 265 -3.81 10.71 -0.95
N SER A 266 -4.63 10.50 -2.00
CA SER A 266 -4.83 11.42 -3.11
C SER A 266 -3.51 11.88 -3.75
N ASN A 267 -3.10 13.12 -3.50
CA ASN A 267 -1.83 13.69 -3.98
C ASN A 267 -0.98 14.25 -2.84
N LYS A 268 -1.19 13.78 -1.61
CA LYS A 268 -0.37 14.17 -0.47
C LYS A 268 1.05 13.64 -0.67
N ASP A 269 2.02 14.50 -0.42
CA ASP A 269 3.42 14.18 -0.61
C ASP A 269 4.02 13.67 0.71
N PRO A 270 4.41 12.39 0.81
CA PRO A 270 5.00 11.86 2.04
C PRO A 270 6.30 12.59 2.42
N LEU A 271 7.00 13.20 1.47
CA LEU A 271 8.23 13.95 1.70
C LEU A 271 8.02 15.42 2.02
N TRP A 272 6.79 15.92 2.03
CA TRP A 272 6.51 17.31 2.40
C TRP A 272 6.03 17.42 3.83
N ASP A 273 6.86 18.00 4.69
CA ASP A 273 6.48 18.39 6.04
C ASP A 273 5.70 19.70 5.98
N LYS A 274 4.38 19.61 6.08
CA LYS A 274 3.50 20.77 6.04
C LYS A 274 3.68 21.68 7.26
N ALA A 275 3.97 21.11 8.43
CA ALA A 275 4.11 21.87 9.67
C ALA A 275 5.38 22.71 9.66
N ARG A 276 6.49 22.14 9.15
CA ARG A 276 7.79 22.82 9.07
C ARG A 276 8.07 23.47 7.72
N SER A 277 7.18 23.30 6.75
CA SER A 277 7.33 23.77 5.36
C SER A 277 8.68 23.37 4.74
N GLN A 278 9.09 22.12 4.94
CA GLN A 278 10.37 21.60 4.46
C GLN A 278 10.25 20.17 3.91
N ARG A 279 11.30 19.70 3.23
CA ARG A 279 11.41 18.31 2.77
C ARG A 279 11.82 17.38 3.92
N ARG A 280 11.20 16.21 3.99
CA ARG A 280 11.62 15.10 4.87
C ARG A 280 12.70 14.25 4.20
N MET A 281 13.44 13.51 5.01
CA MET A 281 14.33 12.46 4.52
C MET A 281 13.54 11.17 4.21
N LEU A 282 14.13 10.29 3.40
CA LEU A 282 13.56 8.96 3.14
C LEU A 282 13.50 8.08 4.39
N SER A 283 14.44 8.26 5.33
CA SER A 283 14.44 7.56 6.62
C SER A 283 13.30 8.00 7.54
N ASP A 284 12.71 9.17 7.31
CA ASP A 284 11.60 9.69 8.14
C ASP A 284 10.23 9.12 7.74
N ILE A 285 10.16 8.28 6.70
CA ILE A 285 8.91 7.75 6.13
C ILE A 285 8.91 6.22 6.09
N PHE A 286 7.71 5.62 6.07
CA PHE A 286 7.56 4.19 5.78
C PHE A 286 7.54 3.95 4.27
N LEU A 287 8.63 3.42 3.72
CA LEU A 287 8.68 3.03 2.32
C LEU A 287 7.93 1.71 2.10
N PRO A 288 7.14 1.59 1.01
CA PRO A 288 6.57 0.31 0.60
C PRO A 288 7.66 -0.74 0.42
N TYR A 289 7.34 -1.99 0.78
CA TYR A 289 8.20 -3.16 0.61
C TYR A 289 9.56 -3.14 1.33
N ARG A 290 9.83 -2.12 2.16
CA ARG A 290 10.97 -2.15 3.08
C ARG A 290 10.56 -2.80 4.41
N PRO A 291 11.48 -3.52 5.08
CA PRO A 291 11.28 -3.92 6.46
C PRO A 291 11.00 -2.68 7.32
N GLY A 292 10.02 -2.80 8.20
CA GLY A 292 9.59 -1.71 9.08
C GLY A 292 8.10 -1.45 8.95
N SER A 293 7.39 -1.73 10.03
CA SER A 293 5.95 -1.56 10.13
C SER A 293 5.60 -1.14 11.55
N ILE A 294 4.43 -0.51 11.71
CA ILE A 294 3.92 -0.16 13.03
C ILE A 294 3.76 -1.43 13.88
N ASN A 295 3.41 -2.58 13.29
CA ASN A 295 3.19 -3.79 14.07
C ASN A 295 4.43 -4.53 14.62
N ALA A 296 5.65 -4.15 14.21
CA ALA A 296 6.87 -4.85 14.62
C ALA A 296 7.40 -4.35 15.97
N ASP A 297 7.39 -3.03 16.18
CA ASP A 297 8.09 -2.38 17.30
C ASP A 297 7.23 -1.32 18.03
N THR A 298 5.92 -1.24 17.75
CA THR A 298 5.05 -0.21 18.33
C THR A 298 3.89 -0.79 19.11
N VAL A 299 3.49 -0.03 20.13
CA VAL A 299 2.31 -0.21 20.98
C VAL A 299 1.26 0.80 20.59
N MET A 300 0.00 0.37 20.52
CA MET A 300 -1.13 1.30 20.42
C MET A 300 -1.66 1.55 21.84
N ARG A 301 -1.65 2.81 22.30
CA ARG A 301 -2.31 3.18 23.54
C ARG A 301 -3.73 3.64 23.20
N PRO A 302 -4.77 3.07 23.84
CA PRO A 302 -6.10 3.62 23.75
C PRO A 302 -6.16 5.00 24.44
N PRO A 303 -7.25 5.76 24.21
CA PRO A 303 -7.51 7.01 24.94
C PRO A 303 -7.40 6.79 26.45
N ASP A 304 -6.65 7.64 27.14
CA ASP A 304 -6.69 7.66 28.60
C ASP A 304 -7.97 8.39 29.04
N ASN A 305 -8.80 7.75 29.87
CA ASN A 305 -10.05 8.37 30.32
C ASN A 305 -9.82 9.64 31.15
N ASP A 306 -8.64 9.77 31.78
CA ASP A 306 -8.27 10.87 32.66
C ASP A 306 -7.39 11.95 31.97
N ALA A 307 -7.04 11.77 30.69
CA ALA A 307 -6.24 12.74 29.93
C ALA A 307 -7.13 13.75 29.17
N GLU A 308 -6.65 14.99 29.03
CA GLU A 308 -7.29 16.01 28.16
C GLU A 308 -7.34 15.57 26.70
N ASP A 309 -6.44 14.66 26.28
CA ASP A 309 -6.37 14.11 24.94
C ASP A 309 -6.83 12.64 24.93
N GLN A 310 -8.05 12.42 24.44
CA GLN A 310 -8.68 11.10 24.30
C GLN A 310 -8.39 10.45 22.94
N SER A 311 -7.22 10.67 22.35
CA SER A 311 -6.87 10.10 21.03
C SER A 311 -6.05 8.82 21.12
N ILE A 312 -6.37 7.85 20.26
CA ILE A 312 -5.52 6.69 19.96
C ILE A 312 -4.17 7.21 19.45
N SER A 313 -3.10 6.79 20.12
CA SER A 313 -1.73 7.14 19.75
C SER A 313 -0.84 5.89 19.70
N PHE A 314 0.20 5.96 18.88
CA PHE A 314 1.21 4.91 18.78
C PHE A 314 2.45 5.31 19.58
N TYR A 315 2.94 4.38 20.39
CA TYR A 315 4.20 4.47 21.14
C TYR A 315 5.16 3.42 20.65
N VAL A 316 6.45 3.63 20.86
CA VAL A 316 7.49 2.69 20.43
C VAL A 316 8.03 1.99 21.66
N VAL A 317 8.09 0.67 21.64
CA VAL A 317 8.51 -0.11 22.81
C VAL A 317 9.97 0.16 23.16
N ASP A 318 10.80 0.25 22.13
CA ASP A 318 12.23 0.51 22.28
C ASP A 318 12.52 2.02 22.15
N SER A 319 12.83 2.63 23.30
CA SER A 319 13.23 4.05 23.40
C SER A 319 14.42 4.42 22.52
N SER A 320 15.28 3.46 22.14
CA SER A 320 16.45 3.72 21.29
C SER A 320 16.08 4.01 19.83
N ILE A 321 14.93 3.52 19.36
CA ILE A 321 14.41 3.73 17.99
C ILE A 321 13.13 4.57 17.97
N GLU A 322 12.64 5.01 19.13
CA GLU A 322 11.40 5.76 19.28
C GLU A 322 11.36 7.01 18.40
N ALA A 323 12.40 7.84 18.48
CA ALA A 323 12.45 9.09 17.72
C ALA A 323 12.36 8.86 16.20
N GLU A 324 12.92 7.77 15.68
CA GLU A 324 12.86 7.42 14.27
C GLU A 324 11.46 6.95 13.86
N ILE A 325 10.91 5.98 14.59
CA ILE A 325 9.60 5.41 14.26
C ILE A 325 8.48 6.44 14.43
N GLN A 326 8.58 7.34 15.42
CA GLN A 326 7.61 8.43 15.62
C GLN A 326 7.52 9.39 14.43
N LYS A 327 8.64 9.65 13.72
CA LYS A 327 8.59 10.44 12.47
C LYS A 327 7.77 9.71 11.41
N LYS A 328 7.99 8.40 11.25
CA LYS A 328 7.29 7.56 10.28
C LYS A 328 5.79 7.45 10.60
N ILE A 329 5.44 7.33 11.88
CA ILE A 329 4.04 7.35 12.36
C ILE A 329 3.36 8.67 12.00
N ARG A 330 4.00 9.82 12.28
CA ARG A 330 3.44 11.13 11.93
C ARG A 330 3.14 11.25 10.44
N VAL A 331 4.04 10.78 9.58
CA VAL A 331 3.80 10.78 8.13
C VAL A 331 2.61 9.89 7.79
N LEU A 332 2.50 8.69 8.38
CA LEU A 332 1.34 7.82 8.16
C LEU A 332 0.02 8.50 8.58
N GLN A 333 0.02 9.22 9.70
CA GLN A 333 -1.15 9.98 10.16
C GLN A 333 -1.50 11.12 9.20
N GLU A 334 -0.54 11.93 8.77
CA GLU A 334 -0.81 13.03 7.84
C GLU A 334 -1.34 12.54 6.49
N VAL A 335 -0.74 11.46 6.00
CA VAL A 335 -0.98 10.93 4.67
C VAL A 335 -2.28 10.10 4.63
N TYR A 336 -2.46 9.17 5.57
CA TYR A 336 -3.56 8.20 5.57
C TYR A 336 -4.56 8.33 6.73
N ARG A 337 -4.28 9.18 7.73
CA ARG A 337 -5.13 9.43 8.91
C ARG A 337 -5.51 8.18 9.71
N ILE A 338 -4.58 7.22 9.82
CA ILE A 338 -4.88 5.92 10.45
C ILE A 338 -5.27 6.05 11.93
N PRO A 339 -4.52 6.75 12.80
CA PRO A 339 -4.93 6.94 14.20
C PRO A 339 -6.34 7.54 14.31
N ASP A 340 -6.58 8.66 13.60
CA ASP A 340 -7.89 9.34 13.60
C ASP A 340 -9.03 8.40 13.18
N ARG A 341 -8.82 7.59 12.14
CA ARG A 341 -9.85 6.68 11.61
C ARG A 341 -10.18 5.56 12.58
N TRP A 342 -9.18 5.01 13.26
CA TRP A 342 -9.43 3.99 14.29
C TRP A 342 -10.06 4.60 15.53
N GLN A 343 -9.72 5.84 15.88
CA GLN A 343 -10.39 6.57 16.96
C GLN A 343 -11.87 6.75 16.68
N GLU A 344 -12.22 7.18 15.47
CA GLU A 344 -13.61 7.33 15.00
C GLU A 344 -14.37 5.98 14.99
N LYS A 345 -13.66 4.85 15.07
CA LYS A 345 -14.19 3.47 15.01
C LYS A 345 -13.96 2.67 16.29
N ASN A 346 -13.65 3.33 17.40
CA ASN A 346 -13.32 2.64 18.64
C ASN A 346 -14.43 1.68 19.09
N ASP A 347 -15.70 2.07 18.94
CA ASP A 347 -16.85 1.22 19.25
C ASP A 347 -16.92 0.00 18.34
N GLU A 348 -16.74 0.18 17.02
CA GLU A 348 -16.71 -0.94 16.05
C GLU A 348 -15.57 -1.93 16.36
N ILE A 349 -14.40 -1.43 16.78
CA ILE A 349 -13.26 -2.26 17.20
C ILE A 349 -13.61 -3.03 18.49
N GLY A 350 -14.25 -2.38 19.46
CA GLY A 350 -14.73 -3.02 20.68
C GLY A 350 -15.75 -4.13 20.40
N ASP A 351 -16.76 -3.85 19.58
CA ASP A 351 -17.76 -4.83 19.15
C ASP A 351 -17.11 -6.02 18.42
N HIS A 352 -16.13 -5.73 17.56
CA HIS A 352 -15.38 -6.74 16.85
C HIS A 352 -14.61 -7.66 17.81
N LEU A 353 -13.91 -7.08 18.80
CA LEU A 353 -13.22 -7.83 19.85
C LEU A 353 -14.19 -8.73 20.63
N TRP A 354 -15.29 -8.17 21.11
CA TRP A 354 -16.27 -8.93 21.90
C TRP A 354 -16.93 -10.05 21.12
N ARG A 355 -17.16 -9.86 19.82
CA ARG A 355 -17.60 -10.94 18.94
C ARG A 355 -16.57 -12.07 18.89
N ARG A 356 -15.27 -11.74 18.78
CA ARG A 356 -14.18 -12.72 18.76
C ARG A 356 -14.04 -13.45 20.10
N ILE A 357 -14.11 -12.75 21.22
CA ILE A 357 -14.10 -13.36 22.57
C ILE A 357 -15.24 -14.37 22.71
N ARG A 358 -16.48 -13.96 22.40
CA ARG A 358 -17.66 -14.85 22.50
C ARG A 358 -17.53 -16.08 21.60
N GLN A 359 -17.14 -15.89 20.34
CA GLN A 359 -16.92 -17.02 19.42
C GLN A 359 -15.85 -17.99 19.95
N PHE A 360 -14.78 -17.46 20.53
CA PHE A 360 -13.66 -18.26 21.02
C PHE A 360 -13.97 -19.04 22.30
N LEU A 361 -14.85 -18.50 23.15
CA LEU A 361 -15.31 -19.13 24.39
C LEU A 361 -16.53 -20.05 24.19
N ALA A 362 -17.32 -19.85 23.13
CA ALA A 362 -18.50 -20.66 22.85
C ALA A 362 -18.18 -22.17 22.73
N ASP A 363 -17.04 -22.51 22.14
CA ASP A 363 -16.60 -23.92 22.05
C ASP A 363 -16.32 -24.54 23.43
N ASP A 364 -15.83 -23.74 24.38
CA ASP A 364 -15.51 -24.20 25.73
C ASP A 364 -16.79 -24.39 26.58
N LEU A 365 -17.82 -23.56 26.36
CA LEU A 365 -19.12 -23.67 27.03
C LEU A 365 -19.83 -25.01 26.78
N LEU A 366 -19.56 -25.64 25.64
CA LEU A 366 -20.13 -26.95 25.31
C LEU A 366 -19.37 -28.12 25.94
N MET A 367 -18.17 -27.89 26.51
CA MET A 367 -17.21 -28.95 26.83
C MET A 367 -16.76 -28.96 28.30
N VAL A 368 -16.93 -27.87 29.05
CA VAL A 368 -16.36 -27.72 30.40
C VAL A 368 -17.38 -27.13 31.39
N ASP A 369 -17.50 -27.76 32.56
CA ASP A 369 -18.46 -27.37 33.61
C ASP A 369 -18.10 -26.06 34.37
N THR A 370 -16.93 -25.46 34.13
CA THR A 370 -16.38 -24.31 34.92
C THR A 370 -15.67 -23.27 34.04
N VAL A 371 -16.44 -22.58 33.20
CA VAL A 371 -15.94 -21.52 32.29
C VAL A 371 -15.72 -20.19 33.03
N ASP A 372 -16.14 -20.08 34.29
CA ASP A 372 -16.19 -18.85 35.09
C ASP A 372 -14.96 -18.58 35.96
N SER A 373 -13.99 -19.51 36.07
CA SER A 373 -12.79 -19.27 36.89
C SER A 373 -11.85 -18.22 36.25
N PRO A 374 -11.30 -17.28 37.05
CA PRO A 374 -10.36 -16.26 36.57
C PRO A 374 -9.17 -16.79 35.77
N GLU A 375 -8.54 -17.86 36.27
CA GLU A 375 -7.35 -18.46 35.65
C GLU A 375 -7.70 -19.16 34.34
N PHE A 376 -8.92 -19.70 34.23
CA PHE A 376 -9.39 -20.27 32.96
C PHE A 376 -9.58 -19.17 31.92
N LEU A 377 -10.33 -18.11 32.25
CA LEU A 377 -10.61 -17.02 31.33
C LEU A 377 -9.32 -16.31 30.90
N GLN A 378 -8.38 -16.05 31.83
CA GLN A 378 -7.06 -15.52 31.51
C GLN A 378 -6.34 -16.38 30.47
N ARG A 379 -6.19 -17.69 30.72
CA ARG A 379 -5.52 -18.60 29.76
C ARG A 379 -6.20 -18.61 28.39
N ARG A 380 -7.53 -18.58 28.34
CA ARG A 380 -8.28 -18.56 27.08
C ARG A 380 -8.10 -17.26 26.32
N LEU A 381 -8.16 -16.11 27.00
CA LEU A 381 -7.98 -14.80 26.36
C LEU A 381 -6.53 -14.58 25.87
N HIS A 382 -5.52 -15.05 26.61
CA HIS A 382 -4.13 -15.08 26.12
C HIS A 382 -3.98 -15.98 24.89
N ARG A 383 -4.70 -17.10 24.83
CA ARG A 383 -4.71 -17.96 23.63
C ARG A 383 -5.41 -17.28 22.45
N LEU A 384 -6.52 -16.58 22.68
CA LEU A 384 -7.17 -15.75 21.66
C LEU A 384 -6.21 -14.67 21.13
N LEU A 385 -5.43 -14.04 22.00
CA LEU A 385 -4.42 -13.05 21.59
C LEU A 385 -3.41 -13.65 20.61
N ALA A 386 -2.94 -14.87 20.86
CA ALA A 386 -2.05 -15.59 19.95
C ALA A 386 -2.74 -15.86 18.58
N TYR A 387 -4.00 -16.29 18.57
CA TYR A 387 -4.75 -16.49 17.33
C TYR A 387 -4.96 -15.20 16.54
N LEU A 388 -5.35 -14.10 17.20
CA LEU A 388 -5.46 -12.79 16.55
C LEU A 388 -4.12 -12.33 15.98
N SER A 389 -3.02 -12.65 16.65
CA SER A 389 -1.68 -12.36 16.14
C SER A 389 -1.37 -13.12 14.85
N GLU A 390 -1.83 -14.36 14.71
CA GLU A 390 -1.70 -15.15 13.48
C GLU A 390 -2.63 -14.67 12.35
N ASP A 391 -3.73 -14.00 12.70
CA ASP A 391 -4.73 -13.48 11.76
C ASP A 391 -4.43 -12.05 11.25
N ARG A 392 -3.29 -11.47 11.65
CA ARG A 392 -2.81 -10.19 11.13
C ARG A 392 -2.79 -10.19 9.60
N GLY A 393 -3.42 -9.17 9.02
CA GLY A 393 -3.55 -9.01 7.57
C GLY A 393 -4.61 -9.92 6.93
N LYS A 394 -5.21 -10.87 7.67
CA LYS A 394 -6.27 -11.76 7.17
C LYS A 394 -7.67 -11.23 7.47
N ASP A 395 -7.87 -10.68 8.66
CA ASP A 395 -9.18 -10.22 9.14
C ASP A 395 -9.19 -8.70 9.40
N PRO A 396 -10.24 -7.97 9.00
CA PRO A 396 -10.37 -6.55 9.29
C PRO A 396 -10.17 -6.20 10.77
N LEU A 397 -9.50 -5.09 11.00
CA LEU A 397 -9.26 -4.47 12.30
C LEU A 397 -8.51 -5.38 13.28
N THR A 398 -7.80 -6.40 12.79
CA THR A 398 -7.08 -7.35 13.66
C THR A 398 -6.03 -6.65 14.51
N PHE A 399 -5.26 -5.74 13.94
CA PHE A 399 -4.22 -5.00 14.63
C PHE A 399 -4.78 -4.15 15.78
N PRO A 400 -5.76 -3.23 15.57
CA PRO A 400 -6.35 -2.51 16.70
C PRO A 400 -7.12 -3.42 17.67
N THR A 401 -7.75 -4.51 17.19
CA THR A 401 -8.41 -5.52 18.06
C THR A 401 -7.40 -6.21 18.99
N LEU A 402 -6.24 -6.62 18.46
CA LEU A 402 -5.16 -7.25 19.21
C LEU A 402 -4.70 -6.34 20.34
N TRP A 403 -4.45 -5.07 20.04
CA TRP A 403 -4.07 -4.08 21.06
C TRP A 403 -5.14 -3.86 22.12
N ARG A 404 -6.41 -3.79 21.70
CA ARG A 404 -7.52 -3.64 22.66
C ARG A 404 -7.60 -4.84 23.60
N LEU A 405 -7.38 -6.06 23.10
CA LEU A 405 -7.33 -7.27 23.93
C LEU A 405 -6.12 -7.28 24.85
N THR A 406 -4.93 -6.88 24.37
CA THR A 406 -3.74 -6.77 25.22
C THR A 406 -3.98 -5.80 26.37
N GLN A 407 -4.58 -4.65 26.12
CA GLN A 407 -4.89 -3.68 27.18
C GLN A 407 -5.89 -4.27 28.19
N MET A 408 -6.97 -4.89 27.69
CA MET A 408 -7.96 -5.57 28.53
C MET A 408 -7.32 -6.63 29.44
N LEU A 409 -6.36 -7.40 28.90
CA LEU A 409 -5.63 -8.40 29.67
C LEU A 409 -4.82 -7.77 30.81
N ILE A 410 -4.04 -6.74 30.50
CA ILE A 410 -3.16 -6.07 31.46
C ILE A 410 -3.95 -5.34 32.57
N ASP A 411 -4.99 -4.60 32.19
CA ASP A 411 -5.69 -3.71 33.12
C ASP A 411 -6.74 -4.42 33.97
N GLU A 412 -7.41 -5.42 33.39
CA GLU A 412 -8.60 -6.00 34.00
C GLU A 412 -8.48 -7.49 34.28
N VAL A 413 -7.86 -8.28 33.39
CA VAL A 413 -7.90 -9.74 33.49
C VAL A 413 -6.79 -10.29 34.38
N ASP A 414 -5.53 -9.94 34.08
CA ASP A 414 -4.35 -10.43 34.79
C ASP A 414 -4.38 -10.05 36.28
N PRO A 415 -4.74 -8.80 36.69
CA PRO A 415 -4.84 -8.46 38.10
C PRO A 415 -5.87 -9.28 38.88
N VAL A 416 -6.98 -9.67 38.24
CA VAL A 416 -7.99 -10.52 38.89
C VAL A 416 -7.51 -11.97 39.00
N ALA A 417 -6.91 -12.51 37.95
CA ALA A 417 -6.37 -13.87 37.93
C ALA A 417 -5.21 -14.05 38.92
N ASP A 418 -4.39 -13.01 39.12
CA ASP A 418 -3.32 -12.99 40.10
C ASP A 418 -3.81 -12.78 41.55
N GLY A 419 -5.12 -12.55 41.75
CA GLY A 419 -5.73 -12.28 43.05
C GLY A 419 -5.48 -10.87 43.60
N ASN A 420 -4.95 -9.96 42.78
CA ASN A 420 -4.71 -8.56 43.16
C ASN A 420 -5.99 -7.73 43.17
N VAL A 421 -6.99 -8.09 42.37
CA VAL A 421 -8.29 -7.41 42.26
C VAL A 421 -9.43 -8.43 42.39
N PRO A 422 -10.49 -8.16 43.19
CA PRO A 422 -11.65 -9.04 43.25
C PRO A 422 -12.41 -9.15 41.92
N ILE A 423 -12.90 -10.33 41.56
CA ILE A 423 -13.66 -10.58 40.30
C ILE A 423 -14.88 -9.66 40.12
N GLY A 424 -15.51 -9.24 41.21
CA GLY A 424 -16.65 -8.32 41.21
C GLY A 424 -16.30 -6.89 40.76
N GLN A 425 -15.02 -6.55 40.66
CA GLN A 425 -14.55 -5.21 40.28
C GLN A 425 -14.06 -5.11 38.83
N SER A 426 -13.90 -6.23 38.11
CA SER A 426 -13.56 -6.20 36.68
C SER A 426 -14.84 -6.18 35.84
N ALA A 427 -15.00 -5.14 35.02
CA ALA A 427 -16.14 -5.01 34.12
C ALA A 427 -16.14 -6.14 33.08
N VAL A 428 -14.96 -6.48 32.55
CA VAL A 428 -14.79 -7.57 31.58
C VAL A 428 -15.25 -8.92 32.14
N PHE A 429 -14.84 -9.27 33.36
CA PHE A 429 -15.28 -10.53 33.98
C PHE A 429 -16.80 -10.55 34.21
N GLN A 430 -17.37 -9.45 34.70
CA GLN A 430 -18.82 -9.35 34.89
C GLN A 430 -19.59 -9.50 33.57
N GLU A 431 -19.09 -8.88 32.50
CA GLU A 431 -19.71 -8.97 31.18
C GLU A 431 -19.61 -10.39 30.60
N ILE A 432 -18.45 -11.06 30.72
CA ILE A 432 -18.28 -12.45 30.29
C ILE A 432 -19.19 -13.38 31.08
N ILE A 433 -19.23 -13.28 32.41
CA ILE A 433 -20.09 -14.11 33.27
C ILE A 433 -21.56 -13.88 32.93
N HIS A 434 -21.97 -12.62 32.76
CA HIS A 434 -23.32 -12.28 32.36
C HIS A 434 -23.68 -12.88 31.00
N TRP A 435 -22.78 -12.78 30.03
CA TRP A 435 -22.97 -13.39 28.71
C TRP A 435 -23.07 -14.92 28.81
N ILE A 436 -22.17 -15.59 29.54
CA ILE A 436 -22.21 -17.04 29.74
C ILE A 436 -23.56 -17.48 30.32
N ALA A 437 -24.04 -16.79 31.36
CA ALA A 437 -25.33 -17.07 31.96
C ALA A 437 -26.50 -16.88 30.99
N ALA A 438 -26.46 -15.83 30.15
CA ALA A 438 -27.49 -15.55 29.15
C ALA A 438 -27.42 -16.48 27.92
N ASP A 439 -26.23 -16.97 27.55
CA ASP A 439 -26.02 -17.80 26.36
C ASP A 439 -26.39 -19.27 26.62
N GLN A 440 -26.33 -19.75 27.87
CA GLN A 440 -26.83 -21.09 28.23
C GLN A 440 -28.29 -21.28 27.80
N ASP A 441 -29.14 -20.27 28.02
CA ASP A 441 -30.54 -20.27 27.58
C ASP A 441 -30.69 -20.22 26.04
N ARG A 442 -29.67 -19.68 25.36
CA ARG A 442 -29.65 -19.50 23.90
C ARG A 442 -29.11 -20.74 23.18
N VAL A 443 -28.17 -21.47 23.78
CA VAL A 443 -27.68 -22.76 23.26
C VAL A 443 -28.85 -23.73 23.09
N ASP A 444 -29.74 -23.81 24.09
CA ASP A 444 -30.95 -24.63 24.02
C ASP A 444 -31.87 -24.24 22.85
N GLN A 445 -31.99 -22.93 22.56
CA GLN A 445 -32.78 -22.42 21.44
C GLN A 445 -32.11 -22.71 20.08
N LEU A 446 -30.79 -22.55 19.98
CA LEU A 446 -30.03 -22.84 18.77
C LEU A 446 -30.05 -24.34 18.43
N ASP A 447 -29.99 -25.21 19.43
CA ASP A 447 -30.14 -26.65 19.24
C ASP A 447 -31.54 -27.04 18.76
N ALA A 448 -32.58 -26.29 19.18
CA ALA A 448 -33.93 -26.46 18.64
C ALA A 448 -34.00 -26.03 17.15
N ILE A 449 -33.42 -24.89 16.79
CA ILE A 449 -33.36 -24.40 15.40
C ILE A 449 -32.55 -25.34 14.50
N ALA A 450 -31.39 -25.81 14.97
CA ALA A 450 -30.53 -26.73 14.22
C ALA A 450 -31.23 -28.07 13.95
N ARG A 451 -32.01 -28.58 14.92
CA ARG A 451 -32.88 -29.76 14.72
C ARG A 451 -33.94 -29.50 13.64
N ASP A 452 -34.67 -28.39 13.72
CA ASP A 452 -35.68 -28.01 12.71
C ASP A 452 -35.07 -27.88 11.29
N LEU A 453 -33.91 -27.23 11.16
CA LEU A 453 -33.21 -27.11 9.88
C LEU A 453 -32.77 -28.48 9.32
N ARG A 454 -32.32 -29.39 10.19
CA ARG A 454 -31.93 -30.76 9.80
C ARG A 454 -33.13 -31.58 9.34
N ASP A 455 -34.26 -31.44 10.01
CA ASP A 455 -35.52 -32.10 9.63
C ASP A 455 -36.03 -31.56 8.29
N LYS A 456 -36.02 -30.24 8.10
CA LYS A 456 -36.33 -29.60 6.81
C LYS A 456 -35.41 -30.06 5.68
N ALA A 457 -34.10 -30.12 5.90
CA ALA A 457 -33.15 -30.61 4.91
C ALA A 457 -33.39 -32.08 4.55
N THR A 458 -33.73 -32.91 5.55
CA THR A 458 -34.08 -34.32 5.35
C THR A 458 -35.35 -34.48 4.54
N GLU A 459 -36.37 -33.65 4.80
CA GLU A 459 -37.62 -33.62 4.05
C GLU A 459 -37.41 -33.18 2.60
N VAL A 460 -36.62 -32.13 2.36
CA VAL A 460 -36.22 -31.71 0.99
C VAL A 460 -35.52 -32.85 0.26
N LYS A 461 -34.60 -33.57 0.92
CA LYS A 461 -33.91 -34.74 0.35
C LYS A 461 -34.86 -35.90 0.06
N ARG A 462 -35.87 -36.15 0.91
CA ARG A 462 -36.91 -37.15 0.67
C ARG A 462 -37.78 -36.79 -0.53
N ARG A 463 -38.22 -35.54 -0.64
CA ARG A 463 -39.02 -35.05 -1.76
C ARG A 463 -38.26 -35.12 -3.08
N GLY A 464 -36.99 -34.72 -3.09
CA GLY A 464 -36.13 -34.84 -4.28
C GLY A 464 -35.93 -36.28 -4.78
N ARG A 465 -35.89 -37.26 -3.87
CA ARG A 465 -35.85 -38.69 -4.22
C ARG A 465 -37.20 -39.22 -4.73
N ALA A 466 -38.31 -38.73 -4.19
CA ALA A 466 -39.65 -39.11 -4.63
C ALA A 466 -39.95 -38.58 -6.05
N THR A 467 -39.48 -37.39 -6.39
CA THR A 467 -39.65 -36.80 -7.73
C THR A 467 -38.69 -37.36 -8.78
N GLY A 468 -37.51 -37.85 -8.37
CA GLY A 468 -36.54 -38.51 -9.27
C GLY A 468 -36.89 -39.94 -9.68
N SER A 469 -37.98 -40.51 -9.14
CA SER A 469 -38.42 -41.88 -9.44
C SER A 469 -39.54 -41.96 -10.47
N GLN A 470 -40.00 -40.84 -11.02
CA GLN A 470 -40.72 -40.83 -12.30
C GLN A 470 -39.68 -40.81 -13.42
N ALA A 471 -39.24 -42.00 -13.82
CA ALA A 471 -38.55 -42.20 -15.08
C ALA A 471 -39.45 -41.62 -16.19
N ILE A 472 -38.91 -40.63 -16.90
CA ILE A 472 -39.44 -40.19 -18.19
C ILE A 472 -39.45 -41.45 -19.09
N PRO A 473 -40.59 -41.83 -19.69
CA PRO A 473 -40.67 -42.98 -20.59
C PRO A 473 -39.71 -42.88 -21.77
#